data_AF-A0A918H2I4-F1
#
_entry.id   AF-A0A918H2I4-F1
#
_cell.length_a   1.000
_cell.length_b   1.000
_cell.length_c   1.000
_cell.angle_alpha   90.00
_cell.angle_beta   90.00
_cell.angle_gamma   90.00
#
_symmetry.space_group_name_H-M   'P 1'
#
loop_
_entity.id
_entity.type
_entity.pdbx_description
1 polymer ?
#
loop_
_entity_poly.entity_id
_entity_poly.type
_entity_poly.pdbx_seq_one_letter_code
_entity_poly.pdbx_strand_id
1 'polypeptide(L)'
;MSTPLDHAFVRAAAHAADRTAAPLAARPDEEPAGVPHRGLARRVKTLVAAYRSPESALHGSGRAVAAATTQLRALRAVQTASGLFAGGDNVQSPPDSAFTVNDVCDAHVLAAGAGPELSEVTAALARIADAATGSLLTGGVHTPNHRWELCAALARLHRSFPDDRLLDRAEEWLDEGVDIDAEGLYSERSPVYASHVTNPSLLLLADVLDRPDLLHAVERNLAATLDLIRPDGTVETVHSRRQDQYGPFLLAPYLPHYRLLAVRTGRGDFARAARLAAAGGVDDPDLLAQTLLTPDLCRALPDPEPRTPPRDRYLATAGLAHRASAAAHTVLYGGSDVPEHRRIRSGLACNPTFLRLFAGDAVLDAVRLARGFFDLGPFRAADMHRLADTRYRLTQTLTAAYYQPLPKGERRDDGVYRLADDGRFSAAMAFADRPRDEVSHTTRVEADLRDDGADLRIDISGPPVPWALELTFRPGGVPVGAVPIDDGRWCLTAGAMTYRAGDDEIRVEVATVAGEPLAGPDRSDVLRYDPGQDHTVVGGTDATTGNRVYLGGLGPHTLTVALSARRPAPVG
;
A
#
# COMPACT_ATOMS: atom_id res chain seq x y z
N MET A 1 -17.88 -26.96 21.50
CA MET A 1 -19.11 -26.88 20.67
C MET A 1 -18.72 -26.22 19.36
N SER A 2 -19.01 -26.83 18.21
CA SER A 2 -18.66 -26.21 16.91
C SER A 2 -19.42 -24.88 16.77
N THR A 3 -18.72 -23.80 16.44
CA THR A 3 -19.33 -22.51 16.12
C THR A 3 -20.32 -22.68 14.96
N PRO A 4 -21.53 -22.08 15.02
CA PRO A 4 -22.52 -22.21 13.95
C PRO A 4 -22.02 -21.58 12.65
N LEU A 5 -22.64 -21.95 11.52
CA LEU A 5 -22.35 -21.33 10.23
C LEU A 5 -23.00 -19.93 10.13
N ASP A 6 -22.28 -19.00 9.53
CA ASP A 6 -22.75 -17.68 9.13
C ASP A 6 -23.29 -17.74 7.71
N HIS A 7 -24.54 -18.17 7.58
CA HIS A 7 -25.20 -18.29 6.28
C HIS A 7 -25.32 -16.95 5.54
N ALA A 8 -25.34 -15.82 6.26
CA ALA A 8 -25.41 -14.51 5.62
C ALA A 8 -24.09 -14.19 4.90
N PHE A 9 -22.95 -14.43 5.54
CA PHE A 9 -21.64 -14.27 4.91
C PHE A 9 -21.46 -15.21 3.71
N VAL A 10 -21.85 -16.48 3.84
CA VAL A 10 -21.73 -17.45 2.73
C VAL A 10 -22.56 -17.03 1.52
N ARG A 11 -23.81 -16.58 1.72
CA ARG A 11 -24.63 -16.01 0.63
C ARG A 11 -24.02 -14.76 0.01
N ALA A 12 -23.46 -13.87 0.84
CA ALA A 12 -22.81 -12.65 0.35
C ALA A 12 -21.59 -12.99 -0.53
N ALA A 13 -20.76 -13.96 -0.11
CA ALA A 13 -19.64 -14.46 -0.93
C ALA A 13 -20.12 -15.10 -2.24
N ALA A 14 -21.22 -15.86 -2.22
CA ALA A 14 -21.81 -16.44 -3.43
C ALA A 14 -22.32 -15.36 -4.39
N HIS A 15 -23.04 -14.35 -3.89
CA HIS A 15 -23.48 -13.21 -4.70
C HIS A 15 -22.30 -12.41 -5.28
N ALA A 16 -21.20 -12.26 -4.54
CA ALA A 16 -20.00 -11.61 -5.04
C ALA A 16 -19.38 -12.34 -6.23
N ALA A 17 -19.28 -13.67 -6.13
CA ALA A 17 -18.84 -14.52 -7.23
C ALA A 17 -19.80 -14.44 -8.43
N ASP A 18 -21.13 -14.49 -8.19
CA ASP A 18 -22.15 -14.46 -9.24
C ASP A 18 -22.13 -13.18 -10.07
N ARG A 19 -21.80 -12.02 -9.47
CA ARG A 19 -21.65 -10.77 -10.24
C ARG A 19 -20.57 -10.86 -11.32
N THR A 20 -19.55 -11.69 -11.12
CA THR A 20 -18.52 -11.96 -12.13
C THR A 20 -18.88 -13.16 -13.01
N ALA A 21 -19.37 -14.24 -12.41
CA ALA A 21 -19.58 -15.51 -13.09
C ALA A 21 -20.85 -15.53 -13.97
N ALA A 22 -21.96 -14.91 -13.54
CA ALA A 22 -23.22 -14.95 -14.27
C ALA A 22 -23.14 -14.28 -15.66
N PRO A 23 -22.49 -13.11 -15.84
CA PRO A 23 -22.29 -12.54 -17.17
C PRO A 23 -21.48 -13.44 -18.12
N LEU A 24 -20.50 -14.18 -17.58
CA LEU A 24 -19.69 -15.14 -18.36
C LEU A 24 -20.52 -16.37 -18.74
N ALA A 25 -21.28 -16.93 -17.79
CA ALA A 25 -22.18 -18.06 -18.04
C ALA A 25 -23.35 -17.67 -18.97
N ALA A 26 -23.75 -16.40 -19.01
CA ALA A 26 -24.74 -15.90 -19.95
C ALA A 26 -24.25 -15.94 -21.41
N ARG A 27 -22.93 -15.85 -21.63
CA ARG A 27 -22.30 -15.87 -22.96
C ARG A 27 -21.11 -16.85 -22.97
N PRO A 28 -21.38 -18.16 -22.80
CA PRO A 28 -20.32 -19.15 -22.54
C PRO A 28 -19.35 -19.35 -23.71
N ASP A 29 -19.77 -19.00 -24.92
CA ASP A 29 -18.97 -19.11 -26.15
C ASP A 29 -18.23 -17.81 -26.51
N GLU A 30 -18.36 -16.76 -25.71
CA GLU A 30 -17.66 -15.49 -25.94
C GLU A 30 -16.17 -15.64 -25.59
N GLU A 31 -15.32 -15.46 -26.60
CA GLU A 31 -13.88 -15.50 -26.43
C GLU A 31 -13.38 -14.34 -25.54
N PRO A 32 -12.57 -14.62 -24.50
CA PRO A 32 -12.09 -13.62 -23.55
C PRO A 32 -10.90 -12.82 -24.12
N ALA A 33 -11.12 -12.12 -25.23
CA ALA A 33 -10.09 -11.35 -25.90
C ALA A 33 -9.47 -10.29 -24.98
N GLY A 34 -8.14 -10.20 -24.98
CA GLY A 34 -7.37 -9.21 -24.22
C GLY A 34 -7.30 -9.45 -22.69
N VAL A 35 -7.84 -10.56 -22.19
CA VAL A 35 -7.79 -10.89 -20.76
C VAL A 35 -6.43 -11.53 -20.43
N PRO A 36 -5.65 -10.99 -19.48
CA PRO A 36 -4.37 -11.57 -19.11
C PRO A 36 -4.53 -12.92 -18.40
N HIS A 37 -3.50 -13.77 -18.44
CA HIS A 37 -3.52 -15.13 -17.90
C HIS A 37 -3.99 -15.22 -16.44
N ARG A 38 -3.59 -14.29 -15.56
CA ARG A 38 -4.11 -14.21 -14.17
C ARG A 38 -5.62 -13.99 -14.13
N GLY A 39 -6.13 -13.12 -15.00
CA GLY A 39 -7.56 -12.84 -15.11
C GLY A 39 -8.35 -14.05 -15.62
N LEU A 40 -7.80 -14.80 -16.57
CA LEU A 40 -8.39 -16.04 -17.08
C LEU A 40 -8.46 -17.12 -15.99
N ALA A 41 -7.36 -17.39 -15.28
CA ALA A 41 -7.33 -18.38 -14.22
C ALA A 41 -8.30 -18.04 -13.08
N ARG A 42 -8.34 -16.77 -12.64
CA ARG A 42 -9.31 -16.31 -11.65
C ARG A 42 -10.76 -16.55 -12.10
N ARG A 43 -11.10 -16.20 -13.36
CA ARG A 43 -12.46 -16.43 -13.89
C ARG A 43 -12.83 -17.92 -13.90
N VAL A 44 -11.91 -18.80 -14.26
CA VAL A 44 -12.13 -20.26 -14.18
C VAL A 44 -12.41 -20.68 -12.75
N LYS A 45 -11.58 -20.26 -11.80
CA LYS A 45 -11.76 -20.53 -10.35
C LYS A 45 -13.13 -20.05 -9.86
N THR A 46 -13.53 -18.81 -10.18
CA THR A 46 -14.83 -18.26 -9.80
C THR A 46 -16.00 -19.05 -10.40
N LEU A 47 -15.94 -19.41 -11.69
CA LEU A 47 -16.98 -20.19 -12.37
C LEU A 47 -17.15 -21.59 -11.75
N VAL A 48 -16.03 -22.26 -11.45
CA VAL A 48 -16.05 -23.58 -10.79
C VAL A 48 -16.59 -23.47 -9.36
N ALA A 49 -16.20 -22.44 -8.61
CA ALA A 49 -16.72 -22.20 -7.26
C ALA A 49 -18.24 -21.93 -7.27
N ALA A 50 -18.72 -21.09 -8.20
CA ALA A 50 -20.13 -20.81 -8.40
C ALA A 50 -20.93 -22.06 -8.79
N TYR A 51 -20.39 -22.89 -9.69
CA TYR A 51 -20.99 -24.18 -10.04
C TYR A 51 -21.20 -25.10 -8.82
N ARG A 52 -20.24 -25.11 -7.88
CA ARG A 52 -20.29 -25.99 -6.70
C ARG A 52 -21.17 -25.49 -5.57
N SER A 53 -21.32 -24.18 -5.42
CA SER A 53 -21.99 -23.60 -4.27
C SER A 53 -23.52 -23.67 -4.40
N PRO A 54 -24.25 -24.27 -3.43
CA PRO A 54 -25.72 -24.27 -3.45
C PRO A 54 -26.31 -22.86 -3.25
N GLU A 55 -25.54 -21.90 -2.77
CA GLU A 55 -25.96 -20.50 -2.58
C GLU A 55 -25.75 -19.64 -3.84
N SER A 56 -25.12 -20.19 -4.89
CA SER A 56 -24.92 -19.49 -6.16
C SER A 56 -26.09 -19.75 -7.12
N ALA A 57 -26.43 -18.74 -7.91
CA ALA A 57 -27.39 -18.87 -9.01
C ALA A 57 -26.90 -19.80 -10.14
N LEU A 58 -25.62 -20.18 -10.13
CA LEU A 58 -24.99 -21.06 -11.12
C LEU A 58 -24.78 -22.48 -10.59
N HIS A 59 -25.34 -22.84 -9.43
CA HIS A 59 -25.21 -24.18 -8.88
C HIS A 59 -25.62 -25.26 -9.89
N GLY A 60 -24.71 -26.18 -10.21
CA GLY A 60 -24.97 -27.26 -11.18
C GLY A 60 -25.18 -26.80 -12.64
N SER A 61 -24.90 -25.53 -12.98
CA SER A 61 -25.20 -24.97 -14.30
C SER A 61 -24.22 -25.43 -15.39
N GLY A 62 -24.73 -26.14 -16.41
CA GLY A 62 -23.95 -26.49 -17.60
C GLY A 62 -23.40 -25.28 -18.37
N ARG A 63 -24.05 -24.11 -18.25
CA ARG A 63 -23.54 -22.85 -18.85
C ARG A 63 -22.29 -22.35 -18.13
N ALA A 64 -22.19 -22.53 -16.82
CA ALA A 64 -20.99 -22.20 -16.07
C ALA A 64 -19.82 -23.10 -16.47
N VAL A 65 -20.09 -24.39 -16.70
CA VAL A 65 -19.09 -25.33 -17.23
C VAL A 65 -18.61 -24.92 -18.62
N ALA A 66 -19.53 -24.62 -19.55
CA ALA A 66 -19.18 -24.17 -20.89
C ALA A 66 -18.32 -22.89 -20.87
N ALA A 67 -18.70 -21.90 -20.05
CA ALA A 67 -17.91 -20.69 -19.86
C ALA A 67 -16.52 -20.98 -19.29
N ALA A 68 -16.41 -21.84 -18.27
CA ALA A 68 -15.14 -22.22 -17.67
C ALA A 68 -14.22 -22.89 -18.70
N THR A 69 -14.77 -23.76 -19.55
CA THR A 69 -14.04 -24.41 -20.64
C THR A 69 -13.52 -23.39 -21.67
N THR A 70 -14.32 -22.38 -22.03
CA THR A 70 -13.87 -21.29 -22.93
C THR A 70 -12.73 -20.49 -22.30
N GLN A 71 -12.84 -20.09 -21.03
CA GLN A 71 -11.75 -19.39 -20.33
C GLN A 71 -10.48 -20.26 -20.23
N LEU A 72 -10.62 -21.57 -20.01
CA LEU A 72 -9.50 -22.52 -19.96
C LEU A 72 -8.78 -22.68 -21.30
N ARG A 73 -9.53 -22.74 -22.40
CA ARG A 73 -8.95 -22.78 -23.75
C ARG A 73 -8.09 -21.53 -24.00
N ALA A 74 -8.61 -20.35 -23.66
CA ALA A 74 -7.85 -19.11 -23.76
C ALA A 74 -6.62 -19.10 -22.83
N LEU A 75 -6.74 -19.58 -21.59
CA LEU A 75 -5.62 -19.66 -20.66
C LEU A 75 -4.51 -20.58 -21.19
N ARG A 76 -4.88 -21.74 -21.75
CA ARG A 76 -3.92 -22.65 -22.36
C ARG A 76 -3.25 -22.04 -23.60
N ALA A 77 -3.98 -21.25 -24.39
CA ALA A 77 -3.43 -20.61 -25.60
C ALA A 77 -2.32 -19.59 -25.29
N VAL A 78 -2.32 -18.98 -24.10
CA VAL A 78 -1.27 -18.06 -23.65
C VAL A 78 -0.16 -18.73 -22.83
N GLN A 79 -0.23 -20.05 -22.62
CA GLN A 79 0.82 -20.83 -21.99
C GLN A 79 1.91 -21.16 -23.02
N THR A 80 3.15 -20.82 -22.71
CA THR A 80 4.30 -20.96 -23.60
C THR A 80 4.87 -22.37 -23.58
N ALA A 81 5.86 -22.63 -24.45
CA ALA A 81 6.56 -23.92 -24.51
C ALA A 81 7.33 -24.28 -23.22
N SER A 82 7.69 -23.29 -22.39
CA SER A 82 8.28 -23.55 -21.06
C SER A 82 7.24 -23.93 -20.02
N GLY A 83 5.94 -23.89 -20.36
CA GLY A 83 4.84 -24.06 -19.42
C GLY A 83 4.51 -22.81 -18.60
N LEU A 84 5.35 -21.77 -18.65
CA LEU A 84 5.04 -20.47 -18.07
C LEU A 84 4.11 -19.67 -18.98
N PHE A 85 3.44 -18.66 -18.43
CA PHE A 85 2.48 -17.85 -19.19
C PHE A 85 3.16 -16.63 -19.82
N ALA A 86 2.79 -16.34 -21.07
CA ALA A 86 3.18 -15.09 -21.71
C ALA A 86 2.33 -13.94 -21.14
N GLY A 87 2.99 -12.87 -20.70
CA GLY A 87 2.31 -11.67 -20.21
C GLY A 87 3.28 -10.54 -19.89
N GLY A 88 2.92 -9.32 -20.30
CA GLY A 88 3.57 -8.08 -19.88
C GLY A 88 5.01 -7.89 -20.34
N ASP A 89 5.75 -7.09 -19.56
CA ASP A 89 7.16 -6.73 -19.71
C ASP A 89 8.12 -7.77 -19.10
N ASN A 90 7.61 -8.68 -18.27
CA ASN A 90 8.38 -9.73 -17.60
C ASN A 90 8.25 -11.09 -18.32
N VAL A 91 9.01 -11.23 -19.41
CA VAL A 91 8.91 -12.34 -20.38
C VAL A 91 9.15 -13.69 -19.70
N GLN A 92 8.13 -14.56 -19.68
CA GLN A 92 8.17 -15.92 -19.10
C GLN A 92 8.62 -15.95 -17.63
N SER A 93 8.02 -15.09 -16.82
CA SER A 93 8.34 -14.95 -15.40
C SER A 93 7.75 -16.09 -14.54
N PRO A 94 8.59 -16.85 -13.80
CA PRO A 94 8.12 -17.82 -12.81
C PRO A 94 7.19 -17.20 -11.74
N PRO A 95 7.50 -16.07 -11.07
CA PRO A 95 6.62 -15.54 -10.05
C PRO A 95 5.30 -15.01 -10.63
N ASP A 96 5.32 -14.44 -11.84
CA ASP A 96 4.07 -13.99 -12.47
C ASP A 96 3.17 -15.17 -12.89
N SER A 97 3.78 -16.28 -13.27
CA SER A 97 3.08 -17.54 -13.55
C SER A 97 2.60 -18.22 -12.28
N ALA A 98 3.30 -18.09 -11.15
CA ALA A 98 2.88 -18.64 -9.86
C ALA A 98 1.49 -18.12 -9.44
N PHE A 99 1.22 -16.82 -9.60
CA PHE A 99 -0.13 -16.25 -9.40
C PHE A 99 -1.23 -16.98 -10.20
N THR A 100 -0.92 -17.40 -11.42
CA THR A 100 -1.87 -18.12 -12.27
C THR A 100 -2.00 -19.58 -11.85
N VAL A 101 -0.89 -20.21 -11.51
CA VAL A 101 -0.85 -21.61 -11.07
C VAL A 101 -1.56 -21.77 -9.72
N ASN A 102 -1.48 -20.80 -8.83
CA ASN A 102 -2.25 -20.78 -7.57
C ASN A 102 -3.76 -20.93 -7.84
N ASP A 103 -4.30 -20.10 -8.74
CA ASP A 103 -5.71 -20.15 -9.14
C ASP A 103 -6.07 -21.44 -9.89
N VAL A 104 -5.18 -21.93 -10.76
CA VAL A 104 -5.38 -23.19 -11.50
C VAL A 104 -5.46 -24.37 -10.53
N CYS A 105 -4.58 -24.44 -9.53
CA CYS A 105 -4.58 -25.55 -8.58
C CYS A 105 -5.82 -25.51 -7.66
N ASP A 106 -6.26 -24.32 -7.25
CA ASP A 106 -7.50 -24.19 -6.49
C ASP A 106 -8.74 -24.55 -7.31
N ALA A 107 -8.81 -24.08 -8.55
CA ALA A 107 -9.86 -24.51 -9.47
C ALA A 107 -9.84 -26.02 -9.70
N HIS A 108 -8.65 -26.66 -9.77
CA HIS A 108 -8.51 -28.11 -9.93
C HIS A 108 -9.08 -28.87 -8.73
N VAL A 109 -8.71 -28.48 -7.51
CA VAL A 109 -9.23 -29.11 -6.28
C VAL A 109 -10.75 -28.95 -6.19
N LEU A 110 -11.26 -27.76 -6.50
CA LEU A 110 -12.70 -27.53 -6.53
C LEU A 110 -13.38 -28.42 -7.58
N ALA A 111 -12.89 -28.43 -8.83
CA ALA A 111 -13.48 -29.19 -9.92
C ALA A 111 -13.46 -30.71 -9.65
N ALA A 112 -12.34 -31.24 -9.16
CA ALA A 112 -12.20 -32.65 -8.80
C ALA A 112 -13.20 -33.05 -7.70
N GLY A 113 -13.41 -32.19 -6.71
CA GLY A 113 -14.39 -32.41 -5.64
C GLY A 113 -15.86 -32.23 -6.06
N ALA A 114 -16.15 -31.78 -7.28
CA ALA A 114 -17.51 -31.64 -7.78
C ALA A 114 -18.06 -32.93 -8.40
N GLY A 115 -17.20 -33.80 -8.92
CA GLY A 115 -17.60 -35.06 -9.55
C GLY A 115 -17.39 -35.11 -11.07
N PRO A 116 -17.93 -36.16 -11.74
CA PRO A 116 -17.65 -36.46 -13.14
C PRO A 116 -18.09 -35.37 -14.13
N GLU A 117 -19.05 -34.53 -13.77
CA GLU A 117 -19.58 -33.43 -14.56
C GLU A 117 -18.52 -32.37 -14.90
N LEU A 118 -17.47 -32.24 -14.08
CA LEU A 118 -16.31 -31.38 -14.31
C LEU A 118 -15.05 -32.14 -14.73
N SER A 119 -15.16 -33.40 -15.18
CA SER A 119 -13.99 -34.23 -15.53
C SER A 119 -13.09 -33.60 -16.61
N GLU A 120 -13.66 -33.04 -17.67
CA GLU A 120 -12.89 -32.37 -18.73
C GLU A 120 -12.19 -31.10 -18.24
N VAL A 121 -12.88 -30.30 -17.43
CA VAL A 121 -12.36 -29.09 -16.78
C VAL A 121 -11.20 -29.47 -15.84
N THR A 122 -11.41 -30.50 -15.02
CA THR A 122 -10.41 -31.04 -14.08
C THR A 122 -9.16 -31.51 -14.81
N ALA A 123 -9.31 -32.24 -15.91
CA ALA A 123 -8.21 -32.74 -16.72
C ALA A 123 -7.47 -31.61 -17.45
N ALA A 124 -8.17 -30.57 -17.93
CA ALA A 124 -7.56 -29.41 -18.55
C ALA A 124 -6.72 -28.60 -17.55
N LEU A 125 -7.25 -28.36 -16.35
CA LEU A 125 -6.52 -27.70 -15.26
C LEU A 125 -5.26 -28.48 -14.87
N ALA A 126 -5.35 -29.81 -14.75
CA ALA A 126 -4.20 -30.65 -14.44
C ALA A 126 -3.09 -30.54 -15.50
N ARG A 127 -3.43 -30.54 -16.80
CA ARG A 127 -2.44 -30.35 -17.88
C ARG A 127 -1.77 -28.97 -17.85
N ILE A 128 -2.50 -27.93 -17.47
CA ILE A 128 -1.95 -26.58 -17.35
C ILE A 128 -0.99 -26.51 -16.16
N ALA A 129 -1.36 -27.08 -15.02
CA ALA A 129 -0.53 -27.16 -13.83
C ALA A 129 0.76 -27.95 -14.09
N ASP A 130 0.64 -29.17 -14.61
CA ASP A 130 1.76 -30.06 -14.92
C ASP A 130 2.80 -29.40 -15.84
N ALA A 131 2.33 -28.71 -16.89
CA ALA A 131 3.22 -28.00 -17.81
C ALA A 131 4.07 -26.93 -17.11
N ALA A 132 3.53 -26.23 -16.10
CA ALA A 132 4.23 -25.16 -15.40
C ALA A 132 5.19 -25.68 -14.31
N THR A 133 4.97 -26.89 -13.78
CA THR A 133 5.66 -27.45 -12.61
C THR A 133 7.19 -27.38 -12.73
N GLY A 134 7.75 -27.87 -13.85
CA GLY A 134 9.21 -27.89 -14.03
C GLY A 134 9.85 -26.51 -14.00
N SER A 135 9.21 -25.52 -14.63
CA SER A 135 9.71 -24.15 -14.69
C SER A 135 9.55 -23.39 -13.37
N LEU A 136 8.52 -23.70 -12.57
CA LEU A 136 8.37 -23.14 -11.23
C LEU A 136 9.38 -23.75 -10.25
N LEU A 137 9.65 -25.05 -10.36
CA LEU A 137 10.62 -25.75 -9.51
C LEU A 137 12.03 -25.14 -9.61
N THR A 138 12.48 -24.78 -10.82
CA THR A 138 13.80 -24.18 -11.04
C THR A 138 13.78 -22.64 -11.16
N GLY A 139 12.61 -22.03 -11.02
CA GLY A 139 12.40 -20.59 -11.22
C GLY A 139 12.98 -19.72 -10.09
N GLY A 140 13.33 -18.47 -10.43
CA GLY A 140 13.76 -17.43 -9.49
C GLY A 140 12.68 -16.37 -9.28
N VAL A 141 12.97 -15.36 -8.43
CA VAL A 141 12.05 -14.27 -8.06
C VAL A 141 12.74 -12.89 -8.11
N HIS A 142 11.97 -11.80 -8.03
CA HIS A 142 12.49 -10.41 -8.04
C HIS A 142 12.15 -9.56 -6.80
N THR A 143 11.21 -9.99 -5.96
CA THR A 143 10.78 -9.26 -4.75
C THR A 143 10.53 -10.25 -3.60
N PRO A 144 10.53 -9.80 -2.33
CA PRO A 144 10.28 -10.68 -1.19
C PRO A 144 8.94 -11.41 -1.24
N ASN A 145 7.84 -10.74 -1.60
CA ASN A 145 6.51 -11.37 -1.69
C ASN A 145 6.42 -12.47 -2.76
N HIS A 146 7.22 -12.37 -3.82
CA HIS A 146 7.26 -13.40 -4.86
C HIS A 146 7.79 -14.74 -4.33
N ARG A 147 8.60 -14.75 -3.25
CA ARG A 147 9.00 -16.00 -2.58
C ARG A 147 7.77 -16.74 -2.06
N TRP A 148 6.90 -16.04 -1.34
CA TRP A 148 5.71 -16.62 -0.73
C TRP A 148 4.68 -17.06 -1.78
N GLU A 149 4.49 -16.25 -2.82
CA GLU A 149 3.61 -16.61 -3.94
C GLU A 149 4.07 -17.88 -4.67
N LEU A 150 5.38 -17.99 -4.93
CA LEU A 150 5.98 -19.17 -5.56
C LEU A 150 5.86 -20.40 -4.65
N CYS A 151 6.22 -20.28 -3.37
CA CYS A 151 6.08 -21.37 -2.40
C CYS A 151 4.63 -21.85 -2.30
N ALA A 152 3.66 -20.92 -2.26
CA ALA A 152 2.25 -21.26 -2.29
C ALA A 152 1.87 -22.07 -3.53
N ALA A 153 2.35 -21.68 -4.73
CA ALA A 153 2.09 -22.44 -5.95
C ALA A 153 2.71 -23.84 -5.91
N LEU A 154 3.95 -23.97 -5.42
CA LEU A 154 4.64 -25.26 -5.26
C LEU A 154 3.88 -26.18 -4.27
N ALA A 155 3.43 -25.64 -3.14
CA ALA A 155 2.65 -26.37 -2.14
C ALA A 155 1.29 -26.83 -2.70
N ARG A 156 0.62 -26.01 -3.51
CA ARG A 156 -0.64 -26.41 -4.18
C ARG A 156 -0.42 -27.47 -5.25
N LEU A 157 0.66 -27.36 -6.01
CA LEU A 157 1.05 -28.38 -6.98
C LEU A 157 1.29 -29.71 -6.28
N HIS A 158 2.08 -29.74 -5.20
CA HIS A 158 2.32 -30.95 -4.40
C HIS A 158 1.03 -31.54 -3.85
N ARG A 159 0.12 -30.70 -3.31
CA ARG A 159 -1.19 -31.12 -2.79
C ARG A 159 -2.03 -31.86 -3.83
N SER A 160 -1.97 -31.45 -5.10
CA SER A 160 -2.75 -32.07 -6.19
C SER A 160 -1.98 -33.18 -6.93
N PHE A 161 -0.66 -33.05 -7.03
CA PHE A 161 0.25 -33.92 -7.77
C PHE A 161 1.51 -34.14 -6.90
N PRO A 162 1.51 -35.12 -5.99
CA PRO A 162 2.59 -35.30 -5.03
C PRO A 162 3.96 -35.47 -5.70
N ASP A 163 4.88 -34.55 -5.38
CA ASP A 163 6.30 -34.53 -5.76
C ASP A 163 7.07 -33.79 -4.65
N ASP A 164 7.90 -34.52 -3.91
CA ASP A 164 8.60 -33.99 -2.72
C ASP A 164 9.58 -32.86 -3.09
N ARG A 165 10.10 -32.86 -4.32
CA ARG A 165 11.01 -31.80 -4.81
C ARG A 165 10.37 -30.41 -4.76
N LEU A 166 9.04 -30.33 -4.89
CA LEU A 166 8.30 -29.08 -4.81
C LEU A 166 8.32 -28.51 -3.39
N LEU A 167 8.21 -29.38 -2.38
CA LEU A 167 8.28 -28.95 -0.98
C LEU A 167 9.72 -28.63 -0.58
N ASP A 168 10.70 -29.45 -1.01
CA ASP A 168 12.12 -29.16 -0.81
C ASP A 168 12.47 -27.76 -1.33
N ARG A 169 12.00 -27.42 -2.54
CA ARG A 169 12.21 -26.09 -3.12
C ARG A 169 11.47 -24.98 -2.37
N ALA A 170 10.29 -25.25 -1.83
CA ALA A 170 9.57 -24.27 -1.02
C ALA A 170 10.32 -23.99 0.30
N GLU A 171 10.87 -25.03 0.93
CA GLU A 171 11.67 -24.91 2.16
C GLU A 171 12.97 -24.14 1.93
N GLU A 172 13.64 -24.28 0.78
CA GLU A 172 14.82 -23.45 0.46
C GLU A 172 14.55 -21.94 0.58
N TRP A 173 13.35 -21.48 0.17
CA TRP A 173 12.95 -20.08 0.33
C TRP A 173 12.49 -19.74 1.75
N LEU A 174 11.85 -20.68 2.44
CA LEU A 174 11.38 -20.49 3.82
C LEU A 174 12.55 -20.44 4.82
N ASP A 175 13.65 -21.16 4.54
CA ASP A 175 14.89 -21.17 5.32
C ASP A 175 15.62 -19.81 5.32
N GLU A 176 15.34 -18.93 4.34
CA GLU A 176 15.78 -17.53 4.38
C GLU A 176 15.03 -16.69 5.44
N GLY A 177 13.91 -17.20 5.95
CA GLY A 177 13.04 -16.54 6.91
C GLY A 177 12.01 -15.59 6.29
N VAL A 178 10.86 -15.49 6.97
CA VAL A 178 9.81 -14.52 6.62
C VAL A 178 10.30 -13.10 6.92
N ASP A 179 10.20 -12.20 5.95
CA ASP A 179 10.69 -10.82 6.01
C ASP A 179 9.77 -9.89 6.84
N ILE A 180 9.35 -10.35 8.02
CA ILE A 180 8.50 -9.61 8.96
C ILE A 180 9.35 -9.05 10.11
N ASP A 181 9.23 -7.75 10.36
CA ASP A 181 9.98 -7.09 11.43
C ASP A 181 9.39 -7.33 12.83
N ALA A 182 10.02 -6.75 13.86
CA ALA A 182 9.59 -6.88 15.26
C ALA A 182 8.18 -6.32 15.52
N GLU A 183 7.70 -5.39 14.70
CA GLU A 183 6.44 -4.68 14.86
C GLU A 183 5.30 -5.27 14.02
N GLY A 184 5.60 -6.27 13.18
CA GLY A 184 4.63 -6.99 12.36
C GLY A 184 4.52 -6.49 10.92
N LEU A 185 5.44 -5.65 10.46
CA LEU A 185 5.44 -5.17 9.09
C LEU A 185 6.33 -6.06 8.22
N TYR A 186 5.81 -6.48 7.07
CA TYR A 186 6.65 -7.07 6.01
C TYR A 186 7.57 -6.00 5.42
N SER A 187 8.67 -6.43 4.79
CA SER A 187 9.69 -5.52 4.26
C SER A 187 9.15 -4.47 3.28
N GLU A 188 8.09 -4.80 2.53
CA GLU A 188 7.43 -3.91 1.58
C GLU A 188 6.49 -2.88 2.21
N ARG A 189 6.10 -3.08 3.48
CA ARG A 189 5.17 -2.21 4.23
C ARG A 189 3.87 -1.88 3.48
N SER A 190 3.47 -2.75 2.56
CA SER A 190 2.36 -2.50 1.65
C SER A 190 1.15 -3.30 2.09
N PRO A 191 0.02 -2.65 2.41
CA PRO A 191 -1.21 -3.37 2.66
C PRO A 191 -1.74 -4.13 1.44
N VAL A 192 -1.46 -3.67 0.21
CA VAL A 192 -1.81 -4.40 -1.03
C VAL A 192 -1.10 -5.74 -1.06
N TYR A 193 0.22 -5.75 -0.92
CA TYR A 193 0.98 -7.01 -0.99
C TYR A 193 0.74 -7.90 0.22
N ALA A 194 0.57 -7.33 1.41
CA ALA A 194 0.21 -8.08 2.60
C ALA A 194 -1.14 -8.81 2.42
N SER A 195 -2.19 -8.13 1.94
CA SER A 195 -3.52 -8.75 1.80
C SER A 195 -3.68 -9.62 0.57
N HIS A 196 -3.04 -9.30 -0.55
CA HIS A 196 -3.26 -10.05 -1.80
C HIS A 196 -2.22 -11.16 -2.05
N VAL A 197 -1.06 -11.12 -1.39
CA VAL A 197 0.07 -12.01 -1.71
C VAL A 197 0.58 -12.71 -0.45
N THR A 198 1.16 -11.95 0.49
CA THR A 198 1.92 -12.53 1.60
C THR A 198 1.03 -13.28 2.59
N ASN A 199 0.00 -12.64 3.15
CA ASN A 199 -0.88 -13.30 4.12
C ASN A 199 -1.58 -14.55 3.55
N PRO A 200 -2.23 -14.51 2.37
CA PRO A 200 -2.87 -15.71 1.84
C PRO A 200 -1.87 -16.83 1.52
N SER A 201 -0.66 -16.49 1.02
CA SER A 201 0.40 -17.47 0.77
C SER A 201 0.90 -18.13 2.04
N LEU A 202 1.21 -17.35 3.07
CA LEU A 202 1.72 -17.87 4.35
C LEU A 202 0.66 -18.67 5.12
N LEU A 203 -0.62 -18.28 5.07
CA LEU A 203 -1.71 -19.07 5.67
C LEU A 203 -1.86 -20.42 5.00
N LEU A 204 -1.80 -20.47 3.68
CA LEU A 204 -1.83 -21.72 2.94
C LEU A 204 -0.63 -22.60 3.29
N LEU A 205 0.58 -22.03 3.29
CA LEU A 205 1.81 -22.77 3.62
C LEU A 205 1.78 -23.29 5.06
N ALA A 206 1.27 -22.50 6.00
CA ALA A 206 1.07 -22.94 7.38
C ALA A 206 0.19 -24.19 7.45
N ASP A 207 -0.92 -24.21 6.71
CA ASP A 207 -1.86 -25.33 6.68
C ASP A 207 -1.30 -26.56 5.93
N VAL A 208 -0.59 -26.38 4.80
CA VAL A 208 -0.05 -27.49 3.99
C VAL A 208 1.20 -28.13 4.61
N LEU A 209 2.07 -27.32 5.23
CA LEU A 209 3.35 -27.77 5.78
C LEU A 209 3.31 -28.03 7.30
N ASP A 210 2.17 -27.81 7.95
CA ASP A 210 2.02 -27.84 9.42
C ASP A 210 3.03 -26.92 10.12
N ARG A 211 3.13 -25.67 9.63
CA ARG A 211 4.11 -24.66 10.06
C ARG A 211 3.45 -23.53 10.86
N PRO A 212 3.32 -23.66 12.20
CA PRO A 212 2.64 -22.66 13.04
C PRO A 212 3.40 -21.32 13.11
N ASP A 213 4.70 -21.29 12.83
CA ASP A 213 5.49 -20.07 12.75
C ASP A 213 5.05 -19.15 11.59
N LEU A 214 4.63 -19.72 10.45
CA LEU A 214 4.08 -18.95 9.33
C LEU A 214 2.72 -18.34 9.67
N LEU A 215 1.87 -19.10 10.37
CA LEU A 215 0.61 -18.59 10.91
C LEU A 215 0.85 -17.43 11.88
N HIS A 216 1.85 -17.56 12.75
CA HIS A 216 2.21 -16.52 13.71
C HIS A 216 2.71 -15.25 13.02
N ALA A 217 3.46 -15.34 11.92
CA ALA A 217 3.85 -14.19 11.12
C ALA A 217 2.62 -13.42 10.59
N VAL A 218 1.63 -14.13 10.05
CA VAL A 218 0.37 -13.52 9.57
C VAL A 218 -0.41 -12.87 10.72
N GLU A 219 -0.50 -13.54 11.87
CA GLU A 219 -1.17 -12.97 13.04
C GLU A 219 -0.50 -11.67 13.50
N ARG A 220 0.83 -11.61 13.52
CA ARG A 220 1.58 -10.40 13.86
C ARG A 220 1.33 -9.26 12.88
N ASN A 221 1.26 -9.57 11.58
CA ASN A 221 0.92 -8.58 10.56
C ASN A 221 -0.50 -8.03 10.71
N LEU A 222 -1.49 -8.89 10.95
CA LEU A 222 -2.86 -8.48 11.17
C LEU A 222 -3.00 -7.67 12.46
N ALA A 223 -2.29 -8.05 13.54
CA ALA A 223 -2.27 -7.30 14.78
C ALA A 223 -1.69 -5.89 14.60
N ALA A 224 -0.59 -5.74 13.85
CA ALA A 224 -0.02 -4.43 13.51
C ALA A 224 -0.99 -3.59 12.67
N THR A 225 -1.67 -4.22 11.71
CA THR A 225 -2.62 -3.55 10.80
C THR A 225 -3.83 -2.96 11.55
N LEU A 226 -4.22 -3.50 12.70
CA LEU A 226 -5.30 -2.92 13.54
C LEU A 226 -5.04 -1.45 13.90
N ASP A 227 -3.78 -1.07 14.13
CA ASP A 227 -3.39 0.30 14.44
C ASP A 227 -3.29 1.20 13.19
N LEU A 228 -3.28 0.60 11.99
CA LEU A 228 -3.24 1.28 10.69
C LEU A 228 -4.63 1.56 10.11
N ILE A 229 -5.69 0.90 10.60
CA ILE A 229 -7.07 1.14 10.16
C ILE A 229 -7.50 2.57 10.50
N ARG A 230 -8.01 3.30 9.51
CA ARG A 230 -8.50 4.68 9.60
C ARG A 230 -10.03 4.72 9.76
N PRO A 231 -10.61 5.83 10.27
CA PRO A 231 -12.05 5.95 10.51
C PRO A 231 -12.90 5.80 9.24
N ASP A 232 -12.35 6.15 8.08
CA ASP A 232 -13.00 6.05 6.77
C ASP A 232 -12.93 4.63 6.15
N GLY A 233 -12.50 3.63 6.92
CA GLY A 233 -12.40 2.24 6.46
C GLY A 233 -11.18 1.95 5.59
N THR A 234 -10.24 2.90 5.47
CA THR A 234 -8.96 2.70 4.78
C THR A 234 -7.87 2.17 5.72
N VAL A 235 -6.80 1.65 5.14
CA VAL A 235 -5.55 1.31 5.83
C VAL A 235 -4.52 2.40 5.51
N GLU A 236 -3.77 2.87 6.51
CA GLU A 236 -2.71 3.85 6.30
C GLU A 236 -1.62 3.31 5.34
N THR A 237 -1.28 4.08 4.31
CA THR A 237 -0.35 3.68 3.24
C THR A 237 0.88 4.59 3.13
N VAL A 238 0.96 5.72 3.85
CA VAL A 238 2.05 6.70 3.69
C VAL A 238 3.46 6.12 3.87
N HIS A 239 3.58 5.05 4.66
CA HIS A 239 4.82 4.35 4.99
C HIS A 239 5.16 3.19 4.03
N SER A 240 4.30 2.92 3.05
CA SER A 240 4.48 1.83 2.10
C SER A 240 5.68 2.07 1.18
N ARG A 241 6.35 0.99 0.80
CA ARG A 241 7.46 0.99 -0.18
C ARG A 241 6.98 0.65 -1.60
N ARG A 242 5.66 0.55 -1.79
CA ARG A 242 5.02 0.13 -3.03
C ARG A 242 4.08 1.24 -3.54
N GLN A 243 3.45 1.01 -4.68
CA GLN A 243 2.63 1.99 -5.38
C GLN A 243 1.44 2.51 -4.57
N ASP A 244 0.94 1.73 -3.62
CA ASP A 244 -0.18 2.11 -2.75
C ASP A 244 0.14 3.27 -1.80
N GLN A 245 1.42 3.64 -1.64
CA GLN A 245 1.80 4.82 -0.83
C GLN A 245 1.20 6.14 -1.34
N TYR A 246 0.69 6.18 -2.58
CA TYR A 246 0.14 7.39 -3.21
C TYR A 246 -1.39 7.41 -3.29
N GLY A 247 -2.08 6.41 -2.75
CA GLY A 247 -3.54 6.31 -2.83
C GLY A 247 -4.17 5.67 -1.60
N PRO A 248 -5.49 5.85 -1.41
CA PRO A 248 -6.22 5.14 -0.37
C PRO A 248 -6.29 3.65 -0.67
N PHE A 249 -6.20 2.82 0.37
CA PHE A 249 -6.41 1.38 0.28
C PHE A 249 -7.51 0.95 1.25
N LEU A 250 -8.56 0.29 0.74
CA LEU A 250 -9.69 -0.16 1.55
C LEU A 250 -9.32 -1.35 2.43
N LEU A 251 -9.96 -1.49 3.59
CA LEU A 251 -9.76 -2.63 4.48
C LEU A 251 -10.35 -3.95 3.93
N ALA A 252 -11.29 -3.89 2.99
CA ALA A 252 -12.03 -5.05 2.48
C ALA A 252 -11.17 -6.27 2.07
N PRO A 253 -10.01 -6.13 1.41
CA PRO A 253 -9.14 -7.26 1.07
C PRO A 253 -8.58 -8.04 2.28
N TYR A 254 -8.61 -7.47 3.49
CA TYR A 254 -8.22 -8.16 4.72
C TYR A 254 -9.35 -8.99 5.34
N LEU A 255 -10.59 -8.88 4.85
CA LEU A 255 -11.75 -9.59 5.36
C LEU A 255 -11.52 -11.10 5.57
N PRO A 256 -11.05 -11.88 4.57
CA PRO A 256 -10.86 -13.32 4.77
C PRO A 256 -9.83 -13.64 5.86
N HIS A 257 -8.74 -12.87 5.93
CA HIS A 257 -7.67 -13.10 6.91
C HIS A 257 -8.12 -12.81 8.34
N TYR A 258 -8.72 -11.64 8.58
CA TYR A 258 -9.25 -11.30 9.90
C TYR A 258 -10.36 -12.26 10.33
N ARG A 259 -11.24 -12.64 9.40
CA ARG A 259 -12.32 -13.58 9.68
C ARG A 259 -11.79 -14.96 10.07
N LEU A 260 -10.86 -15.50 9.27
CA LEU A 260 -10.28 -16.81 9.52
C LEU A 260 -9.59 -16.86 10.88
N LEU A 261 -8.72 -15.89 11.17
CA LEU A 261 -7.99 -15.89 12.43
C LEU A 261 -8.89 -15.57 13.62
N ALA A 262 -9.90 -14.69 13.48
CA ALA A 262 -10.88 -14.48 14.54
C ALA A 262 -11.62 -15.79 14.90
N VAL A 263 -12.04 -16.56 13.91
CA VAL A 263 -12.71 -17.86 14.12
C VAL A 263 -11.76 -18.88 14.76
N ARG A 264 -10.52 -18.99 14.27
CA ARG A 264 -9.54 -19.98 14.76
C ARG A 264 -8.99 -19.66 16.16
N THR A 265 -8.85 -18.38 16.49
CA THR A 265 -8.19 -17.92 17.74
C THR A 265 -9.15 -17.38 18.79
N GLY A 266 -10.41 -17.09 18.43
CA GLY A 266 -11.38 -16.44 19.31
C GLY A 266 -11.12 -14.94 19.54
N ARG A 267 -10.20 -14.32 18.79
CA ARG A 267 -9.83 -12.91 18.95
C ARG A 267 -10.95 -11.93 18.54
N GLY A 268 -11.52 -11.25 19.54
CA GLY A 268 -12.59 -10.27 19.34
C GLY A 268 -12.14 -8.99 18.62
N ASP A 269 -10.88 -8.59 18.73
CA ASP A 269 -10.32 -7.46 17.99
C ASP A 269 -10.21 -7.73 16.48
N PHE A 270 -9.86 -8.96 16.10
CA PHE A 270 -9.91 -9.43 14.71
C PHE A 270 -11.35 -9.56 14.21
N ALA A 271 -12.29 -10.04 15.03
CA ALA A 271 -13.70 -10.08 14.66
C ALA A 271 -14.27 -8.68 14.37
N ARG A 272 -13.88 -7.68 15.17
CA ARG A 272 -14.23 -6.27 14.92
C ARG A 272 -13.67 -5.79 13.57
N ALA A 273 -12.39 -6.07 13.28
CA ALA A 273 -11.78 -5.69 12.01
C ALA A 273 -12.44 -6.38 10.80
N ALA A 274 -12.81 -7.66 10.93
CA ALA A 274 -13.56 -8.38 9.90
C ALA A 274 -14.94 -7.75 9.66
N ARG A 275 -15.67 -7.38 10.72
CA ARG A 275 -16.96 -6.67 10.58
C ARG A 275 -16.81 -5.33 9.89
N LEU A 276 -15.77 -4.56 10.22
CA LEU A 276 -15.47 -3.29 9.56
C LEU A 276 -15.10 -3.49 8.08
N ALA A 277 -14.28 -4.51 7.77
CA ALA A 277 -13.89 -4.83 6.39
C ALA A 277 -15.10 -5.21 5.52
N ALA A 278 -16.15 -5.79 6.10
CA ALA A 278 -17.38 -6.17 5.41
C ALA A 278 -18.48 -5.08 5.44
N ALA A 279 -18.26 -3.94 6.12
CA ALA A 279 -19.31 -2.95 6.36
C ALA A 279 -19.85 -2.32 5.06
N GLY A 280 -19.00 -2.18 4.04
CA GLY A 280 -19.38 -1.71 2.70
C GLY A 280 -20.02 -2.77 1.80
N GLY A 281 -20.18 -4.00 2.27
CA GLY A 281 -20.56 -5.16 1.47
C GLY A 281 -19.41 -6.12 1.22
N VAL A 282 -19.75 -7.34 0.82
CA VAL A 282 -18.78 -8.37 0.43
C VAL A 282 -18.73 -8.41 -1.09
N ASP A 283 -17.63 -7.91 -1.66
CA ASP A 283 -17.53 -7.74 -3.11
C ASP A 283 -16.45 -8.53 -3.83
N ASP A 284 -15.55 -9.17 -3.08
CA ASP A 284 -14.49 -9.99 -3.66
C ASP A 284 -15.05 -11.33 -4.21
N PRO A 285 -15.00 -11.57 -5.54
CA PRO A 285 -15.49 -12.81 -6.14
C PRO A 285 -14.67 -14.05 -5.74
N ASP A 286 -13.45 -13.88 -5.24
CA ASP A 286 -12.60 -15.00 -4.83
C ASP A 286 -13.02 -15.60 -3.49
N LEU A 287 -13.77 -14.86 -2.67
CA LEU A 287 -14.21 -15.33 -1.36
C LEU A 287 -15.02 -16.62 -1.42
N LEU A 288 -15.84 -16.82 -2.47
CA LEU A 288 -16.60 -18.07 -2.61
C LEU A 288 -15.68 -19.29 -2.77
N ALA A 289 -14.61 -19.16 -3.57
CA ALA A 289 -13.64 -20.24 -3.71
C ALA A 289 -12.92 -20.49 -2.38
N GLN A 290 -12.53 -19.42 -1.67
CA GLN A 290 -11.88 -19.51 -0.37
C GLN A 290 -12.75 -20.20 0.68
N THR A 291 -14.07 -19.92 0.73
CA THR A 291 -14.97 -20.57 1.69
C THR A 291 -15.15 -22.07 1.44
N LEU A 292 -15.11 -22.49 0.17
CA LEU A 292 -15.15 -23.91 -0.21
C LEU A 292 -13.84 -24.64 0.12
N LEU A 293 -12.69 -23.96 -0.03
CA LEU A 293 -11.37 -24.51 0.24
C LEU A 293 -11.00 -24.45 1.73
N THR A 294 -11.52 -23.47 2.46
CA THR A 294 -11.28 -23.22 3.89
C THR A 294 -12.62 -23.06 4.62
N PRO A 295 -13.31 -24.17 4.98
CA PRO A 295 -14.66 -24.13 5.55
C PRO A 295 -14.80 -23.36 6.86
N ASP A 296 -13.70 -23.14 7.60
CA ASP A 296 -13.67 -22.29 8.80
C ASP A 296 -14.15 -20.86 8.52
N LEU A 297 -13.89 -20.32 7.32
CA LEU A 297 -14.38 -19.00 6.90
C LEU A 297 -15.91 -18.90 6.96
N CYS A 298 -16.63 -20.02 6.83
CA CYS A 298 -18.09 -20.05 6.89
C CYS A 298 -18.63 -19.95 8.32
N ARG A 299 -17.81 -20.10 9.36
CA ARG A 299 -18.28 -20.05 10.75
C ARG A 299 -18.59 -18.63 11.21
N ALA A 300 -19.51 -18.51 12.17
CA ALA A 300 -19.82 -17.25 12.82
C ALA A 300 -18.58 -16.66 13.50
N LEU A 301 -18.40 -15.35 13.33
CA LEU A 301 -17.37 -14.59 14.04
C LEU A 301 -17.67 -14.63 15.55
N PRO A 302 -16.63 -14.64 16.41
CA PRO A 302 -16.82 -14.40 17.83
C PRO A 302 -17.33 -12.96 18.08
N ASP A 303 -17.70 -12.67 19.33
CA ASP A 303 -18.12 -11.34 19.72
C ASP A 303 -16.96 -10.34 19.54
N PRO A 304 -17.22 -9.15 18.97
CA PRO A 304 -16.18 -8.18 18.71
C PRO A 304 -15.80 -7.51 20.02
N GLU A 305 -14.50 -7.36 20.24
CA GLU A 305 -14.00 -6.61 21.39
C GLU A 305 -14.19 -5.12 21.14
N PRO A 306 -14.70 -4.33 22.10
CA PRO A 306 -14.75 -2.86 21.97
C PRO A 306 -13.34 -2.29 21.82
N ARG A 307 -13.20 -1.16 21.11
CA ARG A 307 -11.95 -0.39 21.07
C ARG A 307 -12.16 0.96 21.74
N THR A 308 -11.46 1.21 22.84
CA THR A 308 -11.57 2.47 23.59
C THR A 308 -10.42 3.42 23.23
N PRO A 309 -10.70 4.59 22.63
CA PRO A 309 -9.71 5.68 22.49
C PRO A 309 -9.48 6.43 23.83
N PRO A 310 -8.37 7.18 24.00
CA PRO A 310 -7.31 7.39 23.01
C PRO A 310 -6.33 6.21 22.94
N ARG A 311 -5.71 6.03 21.77
CA ARG A 311 -4.61 5.08 21.56
C ARG A 311 -3.45 5.75 20.85
N ASP A 312 -2.27 5.57 21.41
CA ASP A 312 -1.00 5.98 20.81
C ASP A 312 -0.23 4.75 20.36
N ARG A 313 0.31 4.81 19.14
CA ARG A 313 1.20 3.79 18.60
C ARG A 313 2.37 4.48 17.92
N TYR A 314 3.57 3.94 18.09
CA TYR A 314 4.74 4.33 17.32
C TYR A 314 5.37 3.07 16.76
N LEU A 315 5.39 2.97 15.42
CA LEU A 315 6.05 1.92 14.66
C LEU A 315 7.44 2.45 14.27
N ALA A 316 8.43 2.11 15.09
CA ALA A 316 9.78 2.67 14.98
C ALA A 316 10.47 2.26 13.67
N THR A 317 10.30 1.03 13.20
CA THR A 317 10.93 0.56 11.94
C THR A 317 10.41 1.32 10.73
N ALA A 318 9.15 1.75 10.76
CA ALA A 318 8.49 2.52 9.71
C ALA A 318 8.52 4.03 9.95
N GLY A 319 9.09 4.51 11.07
CA GLY A 319 9.06 5.92 11.45
C GLY A 319 7.65 6.50 11.45
N LEU A 320 6.67 5.76 11.98
CA LEU A 320 5.25 6.10 11.86
C LEU A 320 4.60 6.17 13.24
N ALA A 321 4.16 7.36 13.64
CA ALA A 321 3.43 7.60 14.88
C ALA A 321 1.96 7.90 14.61
N HIS A 322 1.09 7.41 15.48
CA HIS A 322 -0.34 7.58 15.37
C HIS A 322 -0.92 7.92 16.73
N ARG A 323 -1.87 8.86 16.74
CA ARG A 323 -2.78 9.09 17.87
C ARG A 323 -4.22 8.99 17.36
N ALA A 324 -4.98 8.08 17.94
CA ALA A 324 -6.39 7.87 17.62
C ALA A 324 -7.24 8.20 18.83
N SER A 325 -8.06 9.24 18.74
CA SER A 325 -9.02 9.66 19.77
C SER A 325 -10.46 9.58 19.23
N ALA A 326 -11.45 9.94 20.06
CA ALA A 326 -12.83 10.11 19.58
C ALA A 326 -12.99 11.33 18.63
N ALA A 327 -12.14 12.35 18.80
CA ALA A 327 -12.20 13.59 18.03
C ALA A 327 -11.47 13.48 16.69
N ALA A 328 -10.32 12.82 16.64
CA ALA A 328 -9.52 12.70 15.43
C ALA A 328 -8.55 11.51 15.45
N HIS A 329 -8.11 11.13 14.25
CA HIS A 329 -6.94 10.27 14.07
C HIS A 329 -5.82 11.05 13.38
N THR A 330 -4.70 11.26 14.07
CA THR A 330 -3.52 11.93 13.53
C THR A 330 -2.43 10.91 13.21
N VAL A 331 -1.78 11.07 12.06
CA VAL A 331 -0.64 10.25 11.62
C VAL A 331 0.54 11.17 11.35
N LEU A 332 1.69 10.85 11.93
CA LEU A 332 2.96 11.54 11.72
C LEU A 332 3.97 10.53 11.16
N TYR A 333 4.59 10.89 10.04
CA TYR A 333 5.48 10.01 9.29
C TYR A 333 6.85 10.65 9.06
N GLY A 334 7.90 9.93 9.46
CA GLY A 334 9.29 10.30 9.25
C GLY A 334 10.18 9.15 8.74
N GLY A 335 9.61 8.04 8.27
CA GLY A 335 10.35 6.84 7.86
C GLY A 335 10.65 6.73 6.37
N SER A 336 11.00 7.84 5.70
CA SER A 336 11.30 7.83 4.27
C SER A 336 12.67 7.19 3.98
N ASP A 337 12.75 6.36 2.93
CA ASP A 337 14.02 5.76 2.50
C ASP A 337 14.83 6.69 1.55
N VAL A 338 14.25 7.82 1.12
CA VAL A 338 14.87 8.75 0.14
C VAL A 338 16.14 9.43 0.67
N PRO A 339 16.20 9.91 1.93
CA PRO A 339 17.43 10.53 2.44
C PRO A 339 18.64 9.60 2.42
N GLU A 340 18.44 8.30 2.67
CA GLU A 340 19.50 7.30 2.59
C GLU A 340 19.91 6.99 1.15
N HIS A 341 18.93 6.75 0.26
CA HIS A 341 19.22 6.31 -1.10
C HIS A 341 19.42 7.42 -2.14
N ARG A 342 19.05 8.66 -1.81
CA ARG A 342 19.10 9.85 -2.67
C ARG A 342 18.49 9.64 -4.06
N ARG A 343 17.36 8.94 -4.10
CA ARG A 343 16.62 8.64 -5.34
C ARG A 343 15.20 8.19 -5.04
N ILE A 344 14.31 8.37 -6.01
CA ILE A 344 12.97 7.79 -6.03
C ILE A 344 12.98 6.50 -6.85
N ARG A 345 12.57 5.37 -6.25
CA ARG A 345 12.47 4.07 -6.93
C ARG A 345 11.37 3.19 -6.32
N SER A 346 10.84 2.28 -7.13
CA SER A 346 9.98 1.19 -6.64
C SER A 346 10.72 0.38 -5.57
N GLY A 347 10.02 0.01 -4.49
CA GLY A 347 10.61 -0.65 -3.33
C GLY A 347 11.15 0.31 -2.26
N LEU A 348 11.02 1.63 -2.45
CA LEU A 348 11.38 2.65 -1.46
C LEU A 348 10.16 3.46 -0.99
N ALA A 349 10.15 3.85 0.27
CA ALA A 349 9.14 4.72 0.86
C ALA A 349 9.47 6.18 0.54
N CYS A 350 8.80 6.67 -0.51
CA CYS A 350 9.12 7.92 -1.22
C CYS A 350 8.12 9.05 -0.98
N ASN A 351 6.96 8.77 -0.37
CA ASN A 351 5.93 9.77 -0.12
C ASN A 351 6.43 10.89 0.82
N PRO A 352 6.37 12.18 0.42
CA PRO A 352 6.84 13.31 1.23
C PRO A 352 5.81 13.81 2.26
N THR A 353 4.61 13.22 2.32
CA THR A 353 3.61 13.56 3.33
C THR A 353 4.11 13.20 4.72
N PHE A 354 4.38 14.18 5.58
CA PHE A 354 4.84 13.92 6.94
C PHE A 354 3.72 13.96 7.99
N LEU A 355 2.53 14.49 7.66
CA LEU A 355 1.37 14.46 8.56
C LEU A 355 0.06 14.25 7.79
N ARG A 356 -0.86 13.50 8.39
CA ARG A 356 -2.27 13.34 7.97
C ARG A 356 -3.19 13.47 9.17
N LEU A 357 -4.41 13.97 8.96
CA LEU A 357 -5.42 14.13 10.02
C LEU A 357 -6.80 13.73 9.50
N PHE A 358 -7.48 12.83 10.21
CA PHE A 358 -8.81 12.35 9.87
C PHE A 358 -9.80 12.76 10.97
N ALA A 359 -10.79 13.56 10.62
CA ALA A 359 -11.85 14.04 11.51
C ALA A 359 -13.21 13.86 10.83
N GLY A 360 -13.76 12.63 10.87
CA GLY A 360 -14.97 12.29 10.12
C GLY A 360 -14.80 12.56 8.62
N ASP A 361 -15.70 13.35 8.04
CA ASP A 361 -15.68 13.72 6.61
C ASP A 361 -14.62 14.80 6.29
N ALA A 362 -14.16 15.55 7.30
CA ALA A 362 -13.05 16.49 7.14
C ALA A 362 -11.71 15.76 7.25
N VAL A 363 -11.00 15.64 6.13
CA VAL A 363 -9.70 14.95 6.06
C VAL A 363 -8.62 15.83 5.46
N LEU A 364 -7.52 15.98 6.19
CA LEU A 364 -6.25 16.52 5.72
C LEU A 364 -5.38 15.35 5.24
N ASP A 365 -5.42 15.10 3.93
CA ASP A 365 -4.76 13.95 3.30
C ASP A 365 -3.24 14.11 3.26
N ALA A 366 -2.73 15.34 3.26
CA ALA A 366 -1.29 15.59 3.27
C ALA A 366 -0.90 16.93 3.89
N VAL A 367 0.17 16.91 4.69
CA VAL A 367 1.03 18.07 4.96
C VAL A 367 2.41 17.78 4.36
N ARG A 368 2.87 18.68 3.48
CA ARG A 368 4.14 18.56 2.72
C ARG A 368 4.86 19.90 2.71
N LEU A 369 6.19 19.89 2.72
CA LEU A 369 6.99 21.12 2.71
C LEU A 369 8.02 21.08 1.58
N ALA A 370 7.88 21.94 0.59
CA ALA A 370 8.81 22.11 -0.52
C ALA A 370 9.79 23.28 -0.26
N ARG A 371 11.02 23.16 -0.78
CA ARG A 371 12.03 24.23 -0.75
C ARG A 371 12.74 24.30 -2.09
N GLY A 372 12.97 25.51 -2.60
CA GLY A 372 13.78 25.77 -3.79
C GLY A 372 15.28 25.65 -3.51
N PHE A 373 15.72 24.53 -2.93
CA PHE A 373 17.12 24.28 -2.57
C PHE A 373 17.72 23.24 -3.53
N PHE A 374 18.43 23.70 -4.57
CA PHE A 374 19.12 22.87 -5.57
C PHE A 374 18.24 21.81 -6.26
N ASP A 375 16.92 22.04 -6.34
CA ASP A 375 15.92 21.12 -6.87
C ASP A 375 15.91 19.73 -6.19
N LEU A 376 16.38 19.65 -4.94
CA LEU A 376 16.43 18.42 -4.15
C LEU A 376 15.05 18.00 -3.59
N GLY A 377 14.00 18.73 -3.94
CA GLY A 377 12.61 18.37 -3.67
C GLY A 377 12.12 18.63 -2.24
N PRO A 378 10.97 18.04 -1.87
CA PRO A 378 10.30 18.33 -0.62
C PRO A 378 10.96 17.65 0.58
N PHE A 379 10.52 18.06 1.77
CA PHE A 379 10.98 17.55 3.04
C PHE A 379 10.62 16.07 3.16
N ARG A 380 11.65 15.27 3.42
CA ARG A 380 11.53 13.86 3.79
C ARG A 380 12.46 13.67 4.99
N ALA A 381 11.88 13.34 6.14
CA ALA A 381 12.67 13.21 7.35
C ALA A 381 13.78 12.17 7.12
N ALA A 382 15.02 12.56 7.40
CA ALA A 382 16.16 11.66 7.45
C ALA A 382 16.24 10.95 8.80
N ASP A 383 15.59 11.53 9.81
CA ASP A 383 15.56 11.02 11.17
C ASP A 383 14.27 11.46 11.88
N MET A 384 13.79 10.60 12.78
CA MET A 384 12.63 10.83 13.62
C MET A 384 12.91 10.35 15.05
N HIS A 385 12.82 11.26 16.01
CA HIS A 385 13.01 10.96 17.42
C HIS A 385 11.74 11.21 18.23
N ARG A 386 11.39 10.28 19.11
CA ARG A 386 10.34 10.47 20.12
C ARG A 386 10.93 11.27 21.29
N LEU A 387 10.46 12.49 21.48
CA LEU A 387 10.88 13.41 22.55
C LEU A 387 10.09 13.21 23.85
N ALA A 388 8.81 12.81 23.73
CA ALA A 388 7.91 12.44 24.81
C ALA A 388 6.83 11.50 24.26
N ASP A 389 5.84 11.11 25.07
CA ASP A 389 4.85 10.12 24.68
C ASP A 389 4.13 10.46 23.36
N THR A 390 3.72 11.72 23.19
CA THR A 390 3.04 12.22 21.98
C THR A 390 3.86 13.21 21.18
N ARG A 391 5.12 13.46 21.58
CA ARG A 391 5.97 14.50 20.98
C ARG A 391 7.12 13.89 20.20
N TYR A 392 7.31 14.36 18.98
CA TYR A 392 8.30 13.84 18.05
C TYR A 392 9.07 14.98 17.37
N ARG A 393 10.29 14.69 16.93
CA ARG A 393 11.10 15.60 16.11
C ARG A 393 11.55 14.88 14.85
N LEU A 394 11.20 15.45 13.70
CA LEU A 394 11.64 15.02 12.39
C LEU A 394 12.71 16.01 11.89
N THR A 395 13.80 15.52 11.32
CA THR A 395 14.90 16.37 10.83
C THR A 395 15.36 15.94 9.44
N GLN A 396 15.66 16.91 8.58
CA GLN A 396 16.35 16.69 7.32
C GLN A 396 17.35 17.83 7.09
N THR A 397 18.60 17.49 6.81
CA THR A 397 19.60 18.42 6.29
C THR A 397 19.95 18.02 4.87
N LEU A 398 19.70 18.92 3.93
CA LEU A 398 20.17 18.79 2.56
C LEU A 398 21.51 19.51 2.43
N THR A 399 22.44 18.89 1.70
CA THR A 399 23.73 19.48 1.37
C THR A 399 23.94 19.41 -0.14
N ALA A 400 24.36 20.51 -0.73
CA ALA A 400 24.80 20.61 -2.11
C ALA A 400 26.16 21.32 -2.15
N ALA A 401 26.94 21.12 -3.22
CA ALA A 401 28.28 21.67 -3.32
C ALA A 401 28.46 22.53 -4.58
N TYR A 402 29.25 23.61 -4.43
CA TYR A 402 29.92 24.25 -5.55
C TYR A 402 31.33 23.66 -5.70
N TYR A 403 31.66 23.25 -6.92
CA TYR A 403 32.92 22.59 -7.22
C TYR A 403 34.01 23.59 -7.60
N GLN A 404 35.12 23.57 -6.86
CA GLN A 404 36.28 24.40 -7.14
C GLN A 404 37.07 23.90 -8.37
N PRO A 405 37.96 24.72 -8.95
CA PRO A 405 38.83 24.29 -10.05
C PRO A 405 39.64 23.05 -9.68
N LEU A 406 39.82 22.15 -10.66
CA LEU A 406 40.68 20.96 -10.49
C LEU A 406 42.10 21.38 -10.08
N PRO A 407 42.73 20.67 -9.13
CA PRO A 407 44.15 20.80 -8.84
C PRO A 407 44.98 20.67 -10.13
N LYS A 408 46.09 21.41 -10.25
CA LYS A 408 46.88 21.45 -11.49
C LYS A 408 47.31 20.06 -11.99
N GLY A 409 47.62 19.14 -11.08
CA GLY A 409 48.05 17.77 -11.41
C GLY A 409 46.94 16.85 -11.94
N GLU A 410 45.67 17.19 -11.69
CA GLU A 410 44.50 16.39 -12.11
C GLU A 410 43.89 16.89 -13.43
N ARG A 411 44.47 17.94 -14.02
CA ARG A 411 43.97 18.54 -15.25
C ARG A 411 44.46 17.73 -16.44
N ARG A 412 43.55 17.47 -17.35
CA ARG A 412 43.88 16.88 -18.64
C ARG A 412 44.07 17.97 -19.68
N ASP A 413 45.09 17.83 -20.52
CA ASP A 413 45.39 18.78 -21.60
C ASP A 413 44.26 18.83 -22.64
N ASP A 414 43.53 17.73 -22.84
CA ASP A 414 42.38 17.64 -23.74
C ASP A 414 41.06 18.15 -23.13
N GLY A 415 41.02 18.39 -21.81
CA GLY A 415 39.82 18.77 -21.08
C GLY A 415 38.70 17.70 -21.04
N VAL A 416 38.97 16.48 -21.48
CA VAL A 416 37.96 15.40 -21.57
C VAL A 416 37.95 14.60 -20.28
N TYR A 417 36.97 14.86 -19.41
CA TYR A 417 36.78 14.10 -18.17
C TYR A 417 35.70 13.03 -18.32
N ARG A 418 35.71 12.03 -17.44
CA ARG A 418 34.68 10.98 -17.39
C ARG A 418 33.34 11.58 -16.93
N LEU A 419 32.25 11.20 -17.60
CA LEU A 419 30.90 11.42 -17.11
C LEU A 419 30.72 10.68 -15.77
N ALA A 420 30.45 11.44 -14.72
CA ALA A 420 30.23 10.94 -13.37
C ALA A 420 28.92 11.50 -12.81
N ASP A 421 28.41 10.87 -11.75
CA ASP A 421 27.21 11.28 -11.04
C ASP A 421 27.59 11.68 -9.60
N ASP A 422 27.10 12.83 -9.15
CA ASP A 422 27.33 13.37 -7.80
C ASP A 422 26.17 13.06 -6.82
N GLY A 423 25.19 12.27 -7.24
CA GLY A 423 23.95 12.02 -6.52
C GLY A 423 22.91 13.14 -6.67
N ARG A 424 23.24 14.25 -7.34
CA ARG A 424 22.28 15.31 -7.73
C ARG A 424 22.12 15.42 -9.24
N PHE A 425 23.23 15.36 -9.97
CA PHE A 425 23.26 15.43 -11.44
C PHE A 425 24.50 14.75 -11.98
N SER A 426 24.46 14.40 -13.28
CA SER A 426 25.56 13.78 -14.00
C SER A 426 26.26 14.79 -14.92
N ALA A 427 27.60 14.85 -14.84
CA ALA A 427 28.41 15.69 -15.72
C ALA A 427 29.87 15.20 -15.87
N ALA A 428 30.50 15.54 -17.00
CA ALA A 428 31.89 15.20 -17.33
C ALA A 428 32.86 16.21 -16.70
N MET A 429 32.93 16.25 -15.37
CA MET A 429 33.68 17.28 -14.65
C MET A 429 34.55 16.78 -13.50
N ALA A 430 34.77 15.47 -13.36
CA ALA A 430 35.67 14.90 -12.34
C ALA A 430 35.33 15.37 -10.91
N PHE A 431 34.06 15.19 -10.50
CA PHE A 431 33.54 15.66 -9.20
C PHE A 431 34.35 15.20 -7.98
N ALA A 432 34.87 13.97 -8.00
CA ALA A 432 35.62 13.41 -6.87
C ALA A 432 36.97 14.11 -6.65
N ASP A 433 37.55 14.69 -7.70
CA ASP A 433 38.92 15.23 -7.70
C ASP A 433 38.94 16.75 -7.42
N ARG A 434 37.76 17.34 -7.19
CA ARG A 434 37.59 18.78 -6.97
C ARG A 434 37.34 19.08 -5.49
N PRO A 435 37.99 20.12 -4.93
CA PRO A 435 37.55 20.70 -3.68
C PRO A 435 36.10 21.20 -3.79
N ARG A 436 35.38 21.20 -2.67
CA ARG A 436 33.94 21.47 -2.61
C ARG A 436 33.65 22.54 -1.57
N ASP A 437 32.86 23.54 -1.96
CA ASP A 437 32.23 24.46 -1.02
C ASP A 437 30.80 23.96 -0.78
N GLU A 438 30.58 23.38 0.40
CA GLU A 438 29.29 22.84 0.77
C GLU A 438 28.35 23.94 1.28
N VAL A 439 27.09 23.82 0.86
CA VAL A 439 25.99 24.65 1.31
C VAL A 439 24.93 23.71 1.85
N SER A 440 24.42 24.00 3.04
CA SER A 440 23.42 23.17 3.70
C SER A 440 22.15 23.93 4.03
N HIS A 441 21.03 23.23 3.97
CA HIS A 441 19.73 23.72 4.35
C HIS A 441 19.02 22.69 5.23
N THR A 442 18.59 23.09 6.42
CA THR A 442 18.01 22.19 7.42
C THR A 442 16.57 22.55 7.71
N THR A 443 15.71 21.55 7.68
CA THR A 443 14.31 21.62 8.12
C THR A 443 14.14 20.71 9.32
N ARG A 444 13.55 21.24 10.39
CA ARG A 444 13.16 20.49 11.59
C ARG A 444 11.67 20.70 11.84
N VAL A 445 10.96 19.62 12.09
CA VAL A 445 9.54 19.63 12.45
C VAL A 445 9.41 18.97 13.82
N GLU A 446 9.04 19.75 14.83
CA GLU A 446 8.58 19.20 16.11
C GLU A 446 7.06 19.10 16.08
N ALA A 447 6.53 17.94 16.42
CA ALA A 447 5.10 17.66 16.39
C ALA A 447 4.64 17.12 17.74
N ASP A 448 3.60 17.71 18.32
CA ASP A 448 2.90 17.22 19.50
C ASP A 448 1.51 16.72 19.08
N LEU A 449 1.27 15.42 19.14
CA LEU A 449 0.00 14.82 18.76
C LEU A 449 -1.03 15.04 19.87
N ARG A 450 -2.14 15.70 19.54
CA ARG A 450 -3.22 16.06 20.45
C ARG A 450 -4.44 15.16 20.22
N ASP A 451 -5.39 15.15 21.14
CA ASP A 451 -6.62 14.37 20.96
C ASP A 451 -7.41 14.82 19.73
N ASP A 452 -7.43 16.11 19.45
CA ASP A 452 -8.14 16.71 18.34
C ASP A 452 -7.24 17.02 17.13
N GLY A 453 -5.94 16.71 17.16
CA GLY A 453 -5.08 16.95 16.00
C GLY A 453 -3.59 16.96 16.33
N ALA A 454 -2.90 18.05 16.01
CA ALA A 454 -1.48 18.21 16.27
C ALA A 454 -1.04 19.67 16.32
N ASP A 455 -0.06 19.94 17.17
CA ASP A 455 0.70 21.19 17.18
C ASP A 455 2.06 20.97 16.52
N LEU A 456 2.38 21.76 15.51
CA LEU A 456 3.65 21.71 14.80
C LEU A 456 4.47 22.96 15.07
N ARG A 457 5.77 22.76 15.30
CA ARG A 457 6.79 23.80 15.18
C ARG A 457 7.71 23.43 14.02
N ILE A 458 7.84 24.31 13.05
CA ILE A 458 8.66 24.11 11.86
C ILE A 458 9.77 25.14 11.86
N ASP A 459 11.02 24.68 11.91
CA ASP A 459 12.23 25.48 11.82
C ASP A 459 12.92 25.22 10.47
N ILE A 460 13.11 26.28 9.68
CA ILE A 460 13.75 26.29 8.37
C ILE A 460 15.00 27.17 8.46
N SER A 461 16.17 26.58 8.21
CA SER A 461 17.47 27.26 8.39
C SER A 461 18.43 26.94 7.25
N GLY A 462 19.37 27.86 6.99
CA GLY A 462 20.29 27.81 5.86
C GLY A 462 20.20 29.09 5.02
N PRO A 463 20.73 29.08 3.79
CA PRO A 463 20.61 30.21 2.87
C PRO A 463 19.15 30.56 2.56
N PRO A 464 18.85 31.83 2.24
CA PRO A 464 17.50 32.26 1.91
C PRO A 464 17.04 31.65 0.58
N VAL A 465 16.05 30.75 0.65
CA VAL A 465 15.43 30.08 -0.50
C VAL A 465 13.91 30.11 -0.35
N PRO A 466 13.15 30.10 -1.47
CA PRO A 466 11.70 30.01 -1.39
C PRO A 466 11.29 28.67 -0.78
N TRP A 467 10.26 28.68 0.05
CA TRP A 467 9.67 27.47 0.62
C TRP A 467 8.15 27.58 0.62
N ALA A 468 7.49 26.42 0.58
CA ALA A 468 6.04 26.31 0.67
C ALA A 468 5.65 25.10 1.53
N LEU A 469 4.82 25.33 2.55
CA LEU A 469 4.06 24.33 3.26
C LEU A 469 2.71 24.17 2.56
N GLU A 470 2.43 22.98 2.07
CA GLU A 470 1.18 22.58 1.42
C GLU A 470 0.34 21.74 2.39
N LEU A 471 -0.91 22.15 2.62
CA LEU A 471 -1.93 21.41 3.33
C LEU A 471 -3.00 20.99 2.33
N THR A 472 -3.12 19.70 2.06
CA THR A 472 -4.07 19.16 1.09
C THR A 472 -5.27 18.54 1.79
N PHE A 473 -6.43 19.17 1.63
CA PHE A 473 -7.70 18.67 2.12
C PHE A 473 -8.44 17.86 1.07
N ARG A 474 -9.00 16.73 1.50
CA ARG A 474 -9.83 15.85 0.67
C ARG A 474 -11.04 16.59 0.12
N PRO A 475 -11.37 16.50 -1.18
CA PRO A 475 -12.56 17.14 -1.74
C PRO A 475 -13.86 16.80 -0.99
N GLY A 476 -14.84 17.72 -1.01
CA GLY A 476 -16.13 17.57 -0.32
C GLY A 476 -16.42 18.67 0.71
N GLY A 477 -15.44 19.52 0.98
CA GLY A 477 -15.56 20.65 1.88
C GLY A 477 -15.07 21.98 1.29
N VAL A 478 -15.18 23.04 2.10
CA VAL A 478 -14.86 24.41 1.70
C VAL A 478 -13.86 25.04 2.69
N PRO A 479 -12.74 25.60 2.21
CA PRO A 479 -11.86 26.43 3.02
C PRO A 479 -12.51 27.80 3.31
N VAL A 480 -12.52 28.21 4.57
CA VAL A 480 -12.99 29.51 5.04
C VAL A 480 -11.88 30.19 5.82
N GLY A 481 -11.55 31.44 5.48
CA GLY A 481 -10.45 32.20 6.08
C GLY A 481 -9.12 32.12 5.32
N ALA A 482 -9.01 31.26 4.30
CA ALA A 482 -7.93 31.27 3.32
C ALA A 482 -8.32 32.10 2.09
N VAL A 483 -7.33 32.73 1.44
CA VAL A 483 -7.53 33.55 0.23
C VAL A 483 -7.32 32.67 -1.02
N PRO A 484 -8.25 32.64 -1.98
CA PRO A 484 -8.05 31.86 -3.20
C PRO A 484 -6.87 32.41 -4.02
N ILE A 485 -6.04 31.50 -4.55
CA ILE A 485 -5.00 31.82 -5.55
C ILE A 485 -5.59 31.54 -6.94
N ASP A 486 -6.08 30.32 -7.15
CA ASP A 486 -6.80 29.86 -8.33
C ASP A 486 -7.54 28.54 -8.02
N ASP A 487 -7.95 27.79 -9.05
CA ASP A 487 -8.78 26.60 -8.89
C ASP A 487 -8.16 25.53 -7.98
N GLY A 488 -8.84 25.26 -6.86
CA GLY A 488 -8.39 24.33 -5.82
C GLY A 488 -7.15 24.77 -5.05
N ARG A 489 -6.61 25.99 -5.27
CA ARG A 489 -5.44 26.52 -4.55
C ARG A 489 -5.77 27.75 -3.72
N TRP A 490 -5.29 27.73 -2.49
CA TRP A 490 -5.57 28.75 -1.49
C TRP A 490 -4.28 29.19 -0.80
N CYS A 491 -4.28 30.37 -0.22
CA CYS A 491 -3.18 30.97 0.53
C CYS A 491 -3.64 31.30 1.95
N LEU A 492 -2.83 30.97 2.95
CA LEU A 492 -2.99 31.45 4.32
C LEU A 492 -1.76 32.27 4.72
N THR A 493 -1.94 33.58 4.92
CA THR A 493 -0.84 34.51 5.25
C THR A 493 -0.70 34.79 6.75
N ALA A 494 -1.80 34.74 7.50
CA ALA A 494 -1.84 34.93 8.94
C ALA A 494 -3.18 34.45 9.51
N GLY A 495 -3.22 34.21 10.83
CA GLY A 495 -4.45 33.92 11.54
C GLY A 495 -4.88 32.47 11.36
N ALA A 496 -6.18 32.26 11.13
CA ALA A 496 -6.77 30.94 11.12
C ALA A 496 -7.65 30.71 9.89
N MET A 497 -7.64 29.48 9.40
CA MET A 497 -8.63 28.99 8.46
C MET A 497 -9.37 27.79 9.05
N THR A 498 -10.50 27.48 8.43
CA THR A 498 -11.33 26.33 8.73
C THR A 498 -11.62 25.59 7.43
N TYR A 499 -11.47 24.27 7.42
CA TYR A 499 -11.98 23.39 6.38
C TYR A 499 -13.17 22.61 6.92
N ARG A 500 -14.34 22.75 6.29
CA ARG A 500 -15.58 22.10 6.72
C ARG A 500 -16.09 21.16 5.63
N ALA A 501 -16.34 19.90 6.00
CA ALA A 501 -16.97 18.90 5.15
C ALA A 501 -18.12 18.26 5.95
N GLY A 502 -19.35 18.43 5.49
CA GLY A 502 -20.53 18.09 6.28
C GLY A 502 -20.55 18.84 7.62
N ASP A 503 -20.72 18.08 8.70
CA ASP A 503 -20.72 18.59 10.08
C ASP A 503 -19.32 18.58 10.72
N ASP A 504 -18.33 17.94 10.08
CA ASP A 504 -16.97 17.85 10.60
C ASP A 504 -16.09 19.02 10.12
N GLU A 505 -15.16 19.41 10.98
CA GLU A 505 -14.29 20.57 10.75
C GLU A 505 -12.84 20.28 11.13
N ILE A 506 -11.90 20.77 10.32
CA ILE A 506 -10.49 20.95 10.69
C ILE A 506 -10.15 22.43 10.65
N ARG A 507 -9.70 22.97 11.78
CA ARG A 507 -9.18 24.33 11.91
C ARG A 507 -7.65 24.31 11.88
N VAL A 508 -7.09 25.28 11.16
CA VAL A 508 -5.64 25.51 11.04
C VAL A 508 -5.33 26.92 11.54
N GLU A 509 -4.46 27.05 12.52
CA GLU A 509 -3.96 28.34 13.00
C GLU A 509 -2.46 28.44 12.78
N VAL A 510 -2.00 29.57 12.23
CA VAL A 510 -0.58 29.76 11.92
C VAL A 510 -0.06 31.07 12.50
N ALA A 511 1.13 30.97 13.10
CA ALA A 511 1.90 32.11 13.57
C ALA A 511 3.36 32.00 13.13
N THR A 512 3.91 33.11 12.64
CA THR A 512 5.35 33.27 12.40
C THR A 512 6.03 33.68 13.70
N VAL A 513 6.92 32.83 14.19
CA VAL A 513 7.72 33.12 15.40
C VAL A 513 8.97 33.91 15.03
N ALA A 514 9.59 33.58 13.89
CA ALA A 514 10.76 34.28 13.35
C ALA A 514 10.78 34.20 11.81
N GLY A 515 11.32 35.24 11.17
CA GLY A 515 11.37 35.39 9.72
C GLY A 515 10.45 36.49 9.20
N GLU A 516 10.48 36.74 7.89
CA GLU A 516 9.62 37.72 7.23
C GLU A 516 8.13 37.31 7.26
N PRO A 517 7.18 38.23 7.05
CA PRO A 517 5.77 37.89 6.86
C PRO A 517 5.58 36.84 5.75
N LEU A 518 4.57 35.98 5.89
CA LEU A 518 4.25 34.98 4.88
C LEU A 518 3.79 35.64 3.58
N ALA A 519 4.13 35.00 2.47
CA ALA A 519 3.84 35.48 1.12
C ALA A 519 2.33 35.52 0.85
N GLY A 520 1.86 36.63 0.28
CA GLY A 520 0.45 36.81 -0.13
C GLY A 520 0.08 36.05 -1.41
N PRO A 521 -1.22 36.02 -1.77
CA PRO A 521 -1.74 35.23 -2.89
C PRO A 521 -1.11 35.58 -4.25
N ASP A 522 -0.62 36.82 -4.40
CA ASP A 522 0.05 37.28 -5.63
C ASP A 522 1.44 36.66 -5.85
N ARG A 523 1.99 35.98 -4.85
CA ARG A 523 3.33 35.34 -4.87
C ARG A 523 3.27 33.87 -5.27
N SER A 524 2.66 33.59 -6.42
CA SER A 524 2.56 32.23 -6.98
C SER A 524 3.92 31.61 -7.33
N ASP A 525 4.97 32.42 -7.46
CA ASP A 525 6.37 31.99 -7.60
C ASP A 525 6.89 31.24 -6.36
N VAL A 526 6.36 31.59 -5.18
CA VAL A 526 6.69 30.99 -3.88
C VAL A 526 5.63 29.99 -3.44
N LEU A 527 4.34 30.31 -3.61
CA LEU A 527 3.20 29.51 -3.16
C LEU A 527 2.91 28.34 -4.12
N ARG A 528 3.90 27.47 -4.29
CA ARG A 528 3.82 26.28 -5.14
C ARG A 528 4.60 25.12 -4.54
N TYR A 529 4.09 23.92 -4.76
CA TYR A 529 4.80 22.71 -4.46
C TYR A 529 5.85 22.41 -5.55
N ASP A 530 7.06 22.06 -5.11
CA ASP A 530 8.15 21.60 -5.96
C ASP A 530 8.49 20.14 -5.60
N PRO A 531 8.25 19.18 -6.51
CA PRO A 531 8.56 17.76 -6.27
C PRO A 531 10.06 17.46 -6.34
N GLY A 532 10.88 18.37 -6.89
CA GLY A 532 12.31 18.18 -7.12
C GLY A 532 12.65 17.51 -8.45
N GLN A 533 13.94 17.52 -8.78
CA GLN A 533 14.48 17.10 -10.08
C GLN A 533 14.18 15.64 -10.43
N ASP A 534 14.15 14.75 -9.45
CA ASP A 534 13.82 13.32 -9.64
C ASP A 534 12.46 13.12 -10.32
N HIS A 535 11.53 14.07 -10.16
CA HIS A 535 10.26 14.08 -10.86
C HIS A 535 10.30 14.99 -12.11
N THR A 536 10.81 16.21 -11.98
CA THR A 536 10.67 17.23 -13.03
C THR A 536 11.50 16.94 -14.29
N VAL A 537 12.63 16.23 -14.19
CA VAL A 537 13.51 15.94 -15.34
C VAL A 537 12.83 15.10 -16.43
N VAL A 538 11.90 14.22 -16.04
CA VAL A 538 11.07 13.40 -16.96
C VAL A 538 9.68 14.01 -17.20
N GLY A 539 9.45 15.25 -16.78
CA GLY A 539 8.16 15.92 -16.87
C GLY A 539 7.10 15.37 -15.89
N GLY A 540 7.51 14.66 -14.85
CA GLY A 540 6.64 14.09 -13.83
C GLY A 540 6.39 15.01 -12.63
N THR A 541 5.46 14.61 -11.78
CA THR A 541 5.17 15.25 -10.48
C THR A 541 4.57 14.24 -9.52
N ASP A 542 4.79 14.43 -8.22
CA ASP A 542 4.06 13.72 -7.15
C ASP A 542 3.10 14.65 -6.38
N ALA A 543 2.77 15.81 -6.96
CA ALA A 543 1.83 16.78 -6.39
C ALA A 543 0.47 16.15 -6.07
N THR A 544 -0.14 16.60 -4.98
CA THR A 544 -1.44 16.12 -4.53
C THR A 544 -2.59 16.75 -5.30
N THR A 545 -3.78 16.17 -5.18
CA THR A 545 -5.03 16.71 -5.70
C THR A 545 -5.98 17.06 -4.55
N GLY A 546 -6.97 17.92 -4.81
CA GLY A 546 -7.93 18.41 -3.81
C GLY A 546 -7.75 19.89 -3.48
N ASN A 547 -8.24 20.30 -2.30
CA ASN A 547 -8.13 21.67 -1.82
C ASN A 547 -6.75 21.89 -1.19
N ARG A 548 -5.83 22.54 -1.92
CA ARG A 548 -4.46 22.79 -1.48
C ARG A 548 -4.32 24.18 -0.91
N VAL A 549 -4.01 24.27 0.38
CA VAL A 549 -3.75 25.53 1.08
C VAL A 549 -2.23 25.67 1.25
N TYR A 550 -1.68 26.78 0.76
CA TYR A 550 -0.27 27.09 0.82
C TYR A 550 0.03 28.16 1.86
N LEU A 551 1.12 27.94 2.57
CA LEU A 551 1.85 28.94 3.32
C LEU A 551 3.28 28.95 2.78
N GLY A 552 3.88 30.11 2.62
CA GLY A 552 5.22 30.17 2.04
C GLY A 552 5.91 31.49 2.28
N GLY A 553 7.19 31.52 1.95
CA GLY A 553 8.03 32.70 2.11
C GLY A 553 9.43 32.45 1.58
N LEU A 554 10.31 33.42 1.84
CA LEU A 554 11.75 33.29 1.62
C LEU A 554 12.42 33.02 2.97
N GLY A 555 13.01 31.84 3.15
CA GLY A 555 13.62 31.45 4.43
C GLY A 555 14.80 32.35 4.85
N PRO A 556 15.32 32.22 6.07
CA PRO A 556 14.93 31.27 7.13
C PRO A 556 13.65 31.68 7.87
N HIS A 557 12.95 30.69 8.42
CA HIS A 557 11.68 30.87 9.15
C HIS A 557 11.55 29.92 10.34
N THR A 558 10.84 30.38 11.36
CA THR A 558 10.23 29.53 12.39
C THR A 558 8.75 29.79 12.41
N LEU A 559 7.95 28.72 12.32
CA LEU A 559 6.49 28.78 12.29
C LEU A 559 5.91 27.84 13.33
N THR A 560 4.73 28.19 13.85
CA THR A 560 3.85 27.26 14.54
C THR A 560 2.58 27.05 13.74
N VAL A 561 2.15 25.81 13.61
CA VAL A 561 0.90 25.42 12.94
C VAL A 561 0.11 24.53 13.91
N ALA A 562 -1.04 25.02 14.36
CA ALA A 562 -1.97 24.23 15.18
C ALA A 562 -3.07 23.66 14.28
N LEU A 563 -3.28 22.35 14.36
CA LEU A 563 -4.32 21.61 13.66
C LEU A 563 -5.29 21.06 14.69
N SER A 564 -6.55 21.47 14.65
CA SER A 564 -7.58 21.02 15.61
C SER A 564 -8.87 20.63 14.89
N ALA A 565 -9.33 19.42 15.15
CA ALA A 565 -10.59 18.89 14.68
C ALA A 565 -11.74 19.33 15.59
N ARG A 566 -12.89 19.63 15.01
CA ARG A 566 -14.15 19.79 15.72
C ARG A 566 -15.18 18.87 15.09
N ARG A 567 -15.71 17.97 15.90
CA ARG A 567 -16.80 17.08 15.52
C ARG A 567 -17.97 17.34 16.46
N PRO A 568 -19.15 17.72 15.96
CA PRO A 568 -20.33 17.74 16.79
C PRO A 568 -20.60 16.31 17.29
N ALA A 569 -21.09 16.19 18.53
CA ALA A 569 -21.49 14.89 19.05
C ALA A 569 -22.53 14.27 18.10
N PRO A 570 -22.45 12.97 17.79
CA PRO A 570 -23.46 12.33 16.95
C PRO A 570 -24.83 12.58 17.57
N VAL A 571 -25.77 13.10 16.77
CA VAL A 571 -27.17 13.21 17.18
C VAL A 571 -27.66 11.77 17.34
N GLY A 572 -27.95 11.40 18.59
CA GLY A 572 -28.19 10.01 19.01
C GLY A 572 -29.44 9.35 18.46
#